data_AF-K2B7A0-F1
#
_entry.id   AF-K2B7A0-F1
#
_cell.length_a   1.000
_cell.length_b   1.000
_cell.length_c   1.000
_cell.angle_alpha   90.00
_cell.angle_beta   90.00
_cell.angle_gamma   90.00
#
_symmetry.space_group_name_H-M   'P 1'
#
loop_
_entity.id
_entity.type
_entity.pdbx_description
1 polymer ?
#
loop_
_entity_poly.entity_id
_entity_poly.type
_entity_poly.pdbx_seq_one_letter_code
_entity_poly.pdbx_strand_id
1 'polypeptide(L)'
;MRKIIILITLLVSQFVSTAFAAGGITHMFIAKEAVKQLPPQLRDVIYQNMDAYLVGAYYPDSGYIANTGYGEDSHWDPFVYAFSDYLREKYPYPAQQNPPLVAFLFGVATHRISDEVTHWTFYPEIAKYDFKGDKTKAEDVADMGIDILVNVEKNQWATKPSVWWVPVKDLLAIYHRMGKDQYTAAEIIRGNEVISIAGAGEKAIATEAYPVYKYIKLQWTDKHYYNWPTGGIVMDVQKVVEYQKALWARLTTPRVNVDNFVSNGSSNKITQQRKILANKTLLNCAQQAIKTNGATTNITTNSDGSVSIRPVISDFQRLRCMKY
;
A
#
# COMPACT_ATOMS: atom_id res chain seq x y z
N MET A 1 53.92 -8.52 -24.50
CA MET A 1 53.65 -7.27 -23.73
C MET A 1 52.19 -6.91 -23.98
N ARG A 2 51.28 -7.08 -23.02
CA ARG A 2 50.73 -6.01 -22.15
C ARG A 2 50.18 -4.82 -22.97
N LYS A 3 48.99 -4.25 -22.82
CA LYS A 3 47.84 -4.36 -21.91
C LYS A 3 46.88 -3.20 -22.31
N ILE A 4 45.55 -3.37 -22.22
CA ILE A 4 44.54 -2.32 -21.88
C ILE A 4 44.23 -1.29 -23.02
N ILE A 5 42.98 -0.98 -23.42
CA ILE A 5 41.90 -0.19 -22.77
C ILE A 5 40.55 -0.60 -23.45
N ILE A 6 39.65 -1.36 -22.80
CA ILE A 6 38.47 -0.96 -22.00
C ILE A 6 37.24 -0.46 -22.80
N LEU A 7 36.16 -1.24 -22.66
CA LEU A 7 34.72 -0.95 -22.77
C LEU A 7 34.30 0.50 -23.09
N ILE A 8 33.53 0.66 -24.16
CA ILE A 8 32.43 1.64 -24.20
C ILE A 8 31.13 0.86 -24.01
N THR A 9 30.86 0.56 -22.75
CA THR A 9 29.56 0.13 -22.23
C THR A 9 29.17 1.20 -21.22
N LEU A 10 28.59 2.32 -21.64
CA LEU A 10 28.12 3.38 -20.75
C LEU A 10 27.35 4.36 -21.67
N LEU A 11 26.14 4.84 -21.40
CA LEU A 11 25.38 4.83 -20.17
C LEU A 11 23.98 5.33 -20.55
N VAL A 12 23.11 4.48 -21.11
CA VAL A 12 21.66 4.76 -21.01
C VAL A 12 21.29 4.33 -19.60
N SER A 13 21.47 5.28 -18.69
CA SER A 13 20.95 5.26 -17.33
C SER A 13 19.53 4.73 -17.39
N GLN A 14 19.39 3.49 -16.94
CA GLN A 14 18.11 2.98 -16.50
C GLN A 14 17.70 3.86 -15.34
N PHE A 15 16.80 4.80 -15.58
CA PHE A 15 15.94 5.30 -14.52
C PHE A 15 15.04 4.14 -14.10
N VAL A 16 15.59 3.22 -13.30
CA VAL A 16 14.79 2.31 -12.49
C VAL A 16 14.27 3.17 -11.35
N SER A 17 13.06 3.67 -11.54
CA SER A 17 12.23 4.16 -10.45
C SER A 17 12.06 3.04 -9.43
N THR A 18 12.83 3.11 -8.34
CA THR A 18 12.53 2.40 -7.10
C THR A 18 11.25 3.02 -6.55
N ALA A 19 10.12 2.34 -6.68
CA ALA A 19 8.91 2.72 -5.97
C ALA A 19 9.09 2.24 -4.54
N PHE A 20 9.47 3.10 -3.61
CA PHE A 20 9.48 2.72 -2.19
C PHE A 20 8.01 2.66 -1.71
N ALA A 21 7.73 1.95 -0.63
CA ALA A 21 6.38 1.89 -0.07
C ALA A 21 6.18 3.11 0.83
N ALA A 22 5.25 4.03 0.52
CA ALA A 22 4.93 5.07 1.50
C ALA A 22 4.25 4.45 2.73
N GLY A 23 4.33 5.14 3.87
CA GLY A 23 3.81 4.64 5.14
C GLY A 23 2.33 4.21 5.05
N GLY A 24 2.04 2.96 5.38
CA GLY A 24 0.69 2.41 5.17
C GLY A 24 -0.40 3.01 6.06
N ILE A 25 -0.05 3.67 7.16
CA ILE A 25 -1.03 4.44 7.95
C ILE A 25 -1.42 5.72 7.23
N THR A 26 -0.48 6.36 6.52
CA THR A 26 -0.76 7.50 5.67
C THR A 26 -1.69 7.12 4.54
N HIS A 27 -1.51 5.97 3.89
CA HIS A 27 -2.45 5.47 2.89
C HIS A 27 -3.86 5.25 3.46
N MET A 28 -3.99 4.65 4.64
CA MET A 28 -5.29 4.53 5.33
C MET A 28 -5.92 5.89 5.66
N PHE A 29 -5.11 6.89 5.99
CA PHE A 29 -5.61 8.24 6.28
C PHE A 29 -6.13 8.92 5.02
N ILE A 30 -5.35 8.88 3.93
CA ILE A 30 -5.74 9.38 2.61
C ILE A 30 -7.02 8.69 2.13
N ALA A 31 -7.09 7.37 2.29
CA ALA A 31 -8.27 6.57 1.96
C ALA A 31 -9.52 7.12 2.67
N LYS A 32 -9.46 7.35 3.99
CA LYS A 32 -10.58 7.92 4.76
C LYS A 32 -10.98 9.32 4.30
N GLU A 33 -10.01 10.18 4.05
CA GLU A 33 -10.28 11.55 3.62
C GLU A 33 -10.94 11.58 2.23
N ALA A 34 -10.55 10.66 1.34
CA ALA A 34 -11.15 10.52 0.01
C ALA A 34 -12.65 10.19 0.07
N VAL A 35 -13.11 9.37 1.02
CA VAL A 35 -14.51 8.91 1.13
C VAL A 35 -15.52 10.06 1.10
N LYS A 36 -15.17 11.21 1.71
CA LYS A 36 -16.03 12.39 1.79
C LYS A 36 -16.40 12.96 0.42
N GLN A 37 -15.59 12.71 -0.62
CA GLN A 37 -15.71 13.29 -1.96
C GLN A 37 -16.12 12.26 -3.03
N LEU A 38 -16.35 11.00 -2.64
CA LEU A 38 -16.76 9.93 -3.55
C LEU A 38 -18.26 10.02 -3.90
N PRO A 39 -18.68 9.43 -5.04
CA PRO A 39 -20.09 9.32 -5.39
C PRO A 39 -20.89 8.62 -4.28
N PRO A 40 -22.16 9.03 -3.99
CA PRO A 40 -22.92 8.50 -2.85
C PRO A 40 -22.98 6.97 -2.79
N GLN A 41 -23.21 6.30 -3.92
CA GLN A 41 -23.31 4.83 -3.97
C GLN A 41 -21.99 4.15 -3.56
N LEU A 42 -20.85 4.60 -4.09
CA LEU A 42 -19.55 4.07 -3.70
C LEU A 42 -19.22 4.40 -2.25
N ARG A 43 -19.51 5.65 -1.85
CA ARG A 43 -19.30 6.13 -0.49
C ARG A 43 -20.05 5.28 0.54
N ASP A 44 -21.29 4.91 0.25
CA ASP A 44 -22.12 4.10 1.15
C ASP A 44 -21.58 2.66 1.26
N VAL A 45 -21.16 2.06 0.15
CA VAL A 45 -20.48 0.76 0.14
C VAL A 45 -19.22 0.80 1.01
N ILE A 46 -18.37 1.82 0.82
CA ILE A 46 -17.12 1.95 1.59
C ILE A 46 -17.41 2.21 3.08
N TYR A 47 -18.36 3.08 3.43
CA TYR A 47 -18.68 3.35 4.84
C TYR A 47 -19.13 2.10 5.58
N GLN A 48 -19.92 1.24 4.94
CA GLN A 48 -20.39 -0.02 5.52
C GLN A 48 -19.29 -1.09 5.59
N ASN A 49 -18.17 -0.90 4.89
CA ASN A 49 -17.09 -1.88 4.74
C ASN A 49 -15.71 -1.23 4.96
N MET A 50 -15.64 -0.25 5.88
CA MET A 50 -14.47 0.58 6.10
C MET A 50 -13.21 -0.24 6.43
N ASP A 51 -13.33 -1.28 7.28
CA ASP A 51 -12.19 -2.12 7.63
C ASP A 51 -11.55 -2.77 6.38
N ALA A 52 -12.36 -3.32 5.46
CA ALA A 52 -11.87 -3.90 4.22
C ALA A 52 -11.21 -2.86 3.29
N TYR A 53 -11.78 -1.66 3.21
CA TYR A 53 -11.21 -0.54 2.43
C TYR A 53 -9.85 -0.10 2.98
N LEU A 54 -9.72 0.06 4.31
CA LEU A 54 -8.46 0.46 4.93
C LEU A 54 -7.40 -0.64 4.86
N VAL A 55 -7.79 -1.92 5.04
CA VAL A 55 -6.86 -3.03 4.82
C VAL A 55 -6.39 -3.05 3.36
N GLY A 56 -7.29 -2.86 2.39
CA GLY A 56 -6.93 -2.75 0.99
C GLY A 56 -5.91 -1.64 0.71
N ALA A 57 -6.01 -0.50 1.41
CA ALA A 57 -5.07 0.62 1.28
C ALA A 57 -3.66 0.35 1.82
N TYR A 58 -3.48 -0.71 2.61
CA TYR A 58 -2.19 -1.15 3.16
C TYR A 58 -1.76 -2.53 2.58
N TYR A 59 -2.62 -3.16 1.77
CA TYR A 59 -2.39 -4.50 1.26
C TYR A 59 -1.16 -4.63 0.35
N PRO A 60 -0.91 -3.73 -0.63
CA PRO A 60 0.20 -3.94 -1.56
C PRO A 60 1.56 -4.03 -0.86
N ASP A 61 1.78 -3.25 0.19
CA ASP A 61 3.00 -3.30 1.01
C ASP A 61 3.24 -4.65 1.67
N SER A 62 2.19 -5.44 1.90
CA SER A 62 2.30 -6.74 2.56
C SER A 62 3.17 -7.71 1.75
N GLY A 63 3.31 -7.50 0.44
CA GLY A 63 4.14 -8.34 -0.41
C GLY A 63 5.63 -8.07 -0.33
N TYR A 64 6.08 -6.98 0.31
CA TYR A 64 7.52 -6.79 0.55
C TYR A 64 8.07 -7.67 1.68
N ILE A 65 7.19 -8.40 2.38
CA ILE A 65 7.57 -9.44 3.34
C ILE A 65 8.25 -10.59 2.60
N ALA A 66 9.56 -10.72 2.78
CA ALA A 66 10.42 -11.75 2.19
C ALA A 66 10.59 -11.71 0.65
N ASN A 67 10.51 -10.51 0.03
CA ASN A 67 10.66 -10.29 -1.42
C ASN A 67 9.64 -11.07 -2.28
N THR A 68 8.40 -11.19 -1.84
CA THR A 68 7.37 -11.80 -2.68
C THR A 68 6.98 -10.82 -3.78
N GLY A 69 6.89 -11.28 -5.04
CA GLY A 69 6.61 -10.40 -6.18
C GLY A 69 5.19 -9.83 -6.21
N TYR A 70 4.28 -10.39 -5.40
CA TYR A 70 2.86 -10.00 -5.43
C TYR A 70 2.64 -8.57 -4.93
N GLY A 71 3.51 -8.10 -4.02
CA GLY A 71 3.45 -6.74 -3.50
C GLY A 71 3.60 -5.77 -4.65
N GLU A 72 4.73 -5.80 -5.34
CA GLU A 72 5.00 -4.98 -6.53
C GLU A 72 3.88 -5.08 -7.56
N ASP A 73 3.43 -6.29 -7.91
CA ASP A 73 2.34 -6.45 -8.88
C ASP A 73 1.05 -5.74 -8.42
N SER A 74 0.76 -5.73 -7.11
CA SER A 74 -0.42 -5.08 -6.52
C SER A 74 -0.41 -3.56 -6.53
N HIS A 75 0.76 -2.93 -6.69
CA HIS A 75 0.88 -1.47 -6.66
C HIS A 75 0.40 -0.82 -7.98
N TRP A 76 0.26 -1.60 -9.05
CA TRP A 76 0.11 -1.05 -10.40
C TRP A 76 -1.28 -1.27 -11.00
N ASP A 77 -1.64 -0.39 -11.94
CA ASP A 77 -2.91 -0.42 -12.67
C ASP A 77 -3.29 -1.79 -13.26
N PRO A 78 -2.36 -2.63 -13.79
CA PRO A 78 -2.71 -3.98 -14.24
C PRO A 78 -3.42 -4.83 -13.19
N PHE A 79 -3.00 -4.76 -11.92
CA PHE A 79 -3.65 -5.49 -10.84
C PHE A 79 -5.02 -4.90 -10.50
N VAL A 80 -5.11 -3.57 -10.35
CA VAL A 80 -6.38 -2.88 -10.06
C VAL A 80 -7.44 -3.19 -11.13
N TYR A 81 -7.04 -3.21 -12.42
CA TYR A 81 -7.95 -3.52 -13.52
C TYR A 81 -8.31 -5.00 -13.59
N ALA A 82 -7.34 -5.91 -13.39
CA ALA A 82 -7.60 -7.35 -13.33
C ALA A 82 -8.57 -7.68 -12.19
N PHE A 83 -8.44 -7.02 -11.04
CA PHE A 83 -9.36 -7.13 -9.91
C PHE A 83 -10.75 -6.58 -10.26
N SER A 84 -10.83 -5.37 -10.83
CA SER A 84 -12.11 -4.81 -11.29
C SER A 84 -12.83 -5.75 -12.27
N ASP A 85 -12.10 -6.32 -13.23
CA ASP A 85 -12.68 -7.25 -14.20
C ASP A 85 -13.09 -8.58 -13.57
N TYR A 86 -12.30 -9.11 -12.62
CA TYR A 86 -12.67 -10.27 -11.83
C TYR A 86 -14.00 -10.06 -11.08
N LEU A 87 -14.18 -8.90 -10.44
CA LEU A 87 -15.42 -8.57 -9.73
C LEU A 87 -16.63 -8.54 -10.68
N ARG A 88 -16.47 -7.90 -11.85
CA ARG A 88 -17.56 -7.78 -12.86
C ARG A 88 -17.97 -9.13 -13.44
N GLU A 89 -17.02 -10.04 -13.59
CA GLU A 89 -17.29 -11.37 -14.14
C GLU A 89 -17.90 -12.32 -13.10
N LYS A 90 -17.45 -12.21 -11.85
CA LYS A 90 -17.94 -13.06 -10.76
C LYS A 90 -19.30 -12.61 -10.23
N TYR A 91 -19.61 -11.31 -10.30
CA TYR A 91 -20.81 -10.71 -9.71
C TYR A 91 -21.48 -9.76 -10.71
N PRO A 92 -22.74 -10.04 -11.14
CA PRO A 92 -23.53 -9.08 -11.92
C PRO A 92 -23.67 -7.70 -11.26
N TYR A 93 -23.75 -7.67 -9.92
CA TYR A 93 -23.84 -6.46 -9.11
C TYR A 93 -22.83 -6.52 -7.95
N PRO A 94 -21.52 -6.28 -8.21
CA PRO A 94 -20.45 -6.52 -7.24
C PRO A 94 -20.67 -5.81 -5.90
N ALA A 95 -21.10 -4.54 -5.95
CA ALA A 95 -21.33 -3.71 -4.76
C ALA A 95 -22.46 -4.22 -3.84
N GLN A 96 -23.38 -5.03 -4.36
CA GLN A 96 -24.49 -5.61 -3.58
C GLN A 96 -24.16 -7.03 -3.14
N GLN A 97 -23.48 -7.79 -3.99
CA GLN A 97 -23.22 -9.22 -3.78
C GLN A 97 -21.95 -9.49 -2.98
N ASN A 98 -20.93 -8.65 -3.11
CA ASN A 98 -19.71 -8.73 -2.31
C ASN A 98 -19.14 -7.32 -1.99
N PRO A 99 -19.88 -6.53 -1.19
CA PRO A 99 -19.46 -5.17 -0.83
C PRO A 99 -18.08 -5.08 -0.13
N PRO A 100 -17.67 -6.01 0.76
CA PRO A 100 -16.33 -5.99 1.34
C PRO A 100 -15.22 -6.11 0.29
N LEU A 101 -15.39 -6.96 -0.72
CA LEU A 101 -14.40 -7.15 -1.78
C LEU A 101 -14.31 -5.92 -2.70
N VAL A 102 -15.43 -5.26 -2.97
CA VAL A 102 -15.44 -3.96 -3.67
C VAL A 102 -14.68 -2.93 -2.83
N ALA A 103 -15.01 -2.79 -1.54
CA ALA A 103 -14.31 -1.85 -0.66
C ALA A 103 -12.80 -2.12 -0.63
N PHE A 104 -12.38 -3.39 -0.55
CA PHE A 104 -10.96 -3.76 -0.59
C PHE A 104 -10.27 -3.32 -1.90
N LEU A 105 -10.89 -3.54 -3.07
CA LEU A 105 -10.36 -3.05 -4.36
C LEU A 105 -10.12 -1.53 -4.33
N PHE A 106 -11.09 -0.76 -3.83
CA PHE A 106 -10.95 0.70 -3.76
C PHE A 106 -9.85 1.14 -2.77
N GLY A 107 -9.59 0.33 -1.75
CA GLY A 107 -8.45 0.48 -0.87
C GLY A 107 -7.14 0.35 -1.63
N VAL A 108 -6.98 -0.76 -2.37
CA VAL A 108 -5.80 -1.00 -3.22
C VAL A 108 -5.60 0.13 -4.24
N ALA A 109 -6.69 0.60 -4.85
CA ALA A 109 -6.64 1.73 -5.77
C ALA A 109 -6.16 3.04 -5.11
N THR A 110 -6.48 3.24 -3.82
CA THR A 110 -5.94 4.38 -3.06
C THR A 110 -4.44 4.26 -2.90
N HIS A 111 -3.96 3.08 -2.48
CA HIS A 111 -2.55 2.81 -2.32
C HIS A 111 -1.77 3.12 -3.61
N ARG A 112 -2.20 2.54 -4.74
CA ARG A 112 -1.60 2.76 -6.07
C ARG A 112 -1.42 4.23 -6.43
N ILE A 113 -2.44 5.06 -6.16
CA ILE A 113 -2.38 6.48 -6.56
C ILE A 113 -1.56 7.27 -5.56
N SER A 114 -1.75 6.98 -4.27
CA SER A 114 -1.06 7.69 -3.21
C SER A 114 0.44 7.48 -3.26
N ASP A 115 0.90 6.28 -3.57
CA ASP A 115 2.33 6.03 -3.81
C ASP A 115 2.85 6.82 -5.01
N GLU A 116 2.13 6.82 -6.14
CA GLU A 116 2.56 7.61 -7.30
C GLU A 116 2.68 9.10 -6.96
N VAL A 117 1.68 9.66 -6.28
CA VAL A 117 1.72 11.07 -5.89
C VAL A 117 2.86 11.31 -4.90
N THR A 118 2.92 10.56 -3.81
CA THR A 118 3.87 10.79 -2.72
C THR A 118 5.32 10.67 -3.20
N HIS A 119 5.67 9.58 -3.89
CA HIS A 119 7.04 9.31 -4.32
C HIS A 119 7.53 10.25 -5.42
N TRP A 120 6.67 10.57 -6.40
CA TRP A 120 7.09 11.40 -7.52
C TRP A 120 7.01 12.91 -7.25
N THR A 121 6.23 13.32 -6.24
CA THR A 121 5.96 14.75 -6.03
C THR A 121 6.35 15.25 -4.64
N PHE A 122 6.01 14.53 -3.57
CA PHE A 122 6.27 15.03 -2.21
C PHE A 122 7.68 14.71 -1.71
N TYR A 123 8.14 13.48 -1.90
CA TYR A 123 9.47 13.05 -1.43
C TYR A 123 10.65 13.86 -2.00
N PRO A 124 10.61 14.32 -3.27
CA PRO A 124 11.60 15.27 -3.76
C PRO A 124 11.65 16.59 -2.96
N GLU A 125 10.51 17.08 -2.48
CA GLU A 125 10.44 18.29 -1.65
C GLU A 125 10.98 18.01 -0.23
N ILE A 126 10.61 16.86 0.36
CA ILE A 126 11.19 16.41 1.64
C ILE A 126 12.72 16.33 1.54
N ALA A 127 13.23 15.69 0.49
CA ALA A 127 14.67 15.57 0.26
C ALA A 127 15.33 16.94 0.19
N LYS A 128 14.74 17.86 -0.58
CA LYS A 128 15.24 19.23 -0.74
C LYS A 128 15.30 20.00 0.59
N TYR A 129 14.23 19.97 1.39
CA TYR A 129 14.12 20.84 2.56
C TYR A 129 14.62 20.22 3.87
N ASP A 130 14.39 18.93 4.11
CA ASP A 130 14.80 18.25 5.35
C ASP A 130 16.15 17.51 5.22
N PHE A 131 16.55 17.12 4.01
CA PHE A 131 17.71 16.24 3.80
C PHE A 131 18.76 16.75 2.81
N LYS A 132 18.78 18.06 2.51
CA LYS A 132 19.80 18.70 1.64
C LYS A 132 19.94 18.04 0.25
N GLY A 133 18.84 17.49 -0.26
CA GLY A 133 18.76 16.80 -1.55
C GLY A 133 18.99 15.28 -1.50
N ASP A 134 19.24 14.69 -0.34
CA ASP A 134 19.40 13.23 -0.20
C ASP A 134 18.04 12.53 -0.27
N LYS A 135 17.72 11.98 -1.45
CA LYS A 135 16.44 11.32 -1.73
C LYS A 135 16.26 10.01 -0.97
N THR A 136 17.30 9.18 -0.94
CA THR A 136 17.23 7.88 -0.26
C THR A 136 17.00 8.05 1.23
N LYS A 137 17.66 9.04 1.85
CA LYS A 137 17.42 9.35 3.26
C LYS A 137 16.04 9.97 3.49
N ALA A 138 15.55 10.78 2.56
CA ALA A 138 14.21 11.35 2.65
C ALA A 138 13.14 10.25 2.64
N GLU A 139 13.21 9.32 1.68
CA GLU A 139 12.32 8.15 1.59
C GLU A 139 12.34 7.32 2.88
N ASP A 140 13.52 6.84 3.31
CA ASP A 140 13.69 5.97 4.48
C ASP A 140 13.14 6.59 5.78
N VAL A 141 13.27 7.91 5.93
CA VAL A 141 12.80 8.63 7.11
C VAL A 141 11.33 9.06 6.99
N ALA A 142 10.88 9.46 5.79
CA ALA A 142 9.54 9.98 5.57
C ALA A 142 8.47 8.88 5.64
N ASP A 143 8.75 7.67 5.15
CA ASP A 143 7.80 6.54 5.15
C ASP A 143 7.21 6.33 6.55
N MET A 144 8.09 6.16 7.56
CA MET A 144 7.65 6.03 8.95
C MET A 144 7.27 7.38 9.56
N GLY A 145 8.02 8.44 9.26
CA GLY A 145 7.86 9.71 9.95
C GLY A 145 6.50 10.36 9.70
N ILE A 146 6.00 10.32 8.46
CA ILE A 146 4.66 10.83 8.12
C ILE A 146 3.58 9.98 8.79
N ASP A 147 3.76 8.65 8.87
CA ASP A 147 2.85 7.77 9.62
C ASP A 147 2.77 8.15 11.10
N ILE A 148 3.91 8.49 11.73
CA ILE A 148 3.92 8.97 13.11
C ILE A 148 3.19 10.31 13.25
N LEU A 149 3.45 11.28 12.35
CA LEU A 149 2.75 12.58 12.34
C LEU A 149 1.23 12.39 12.19
N VAL A 150 0.80 11.59 11.21
CA VAL A 150 -0.61 11.29 10.94
C VAL A 150 -1.29 10.57 12.11
N ASN A 151 -0.62 9.58 12.72
CA ASN A 151 -1.16 8.87 13.89
C ASN A 151 -1.49 9.84 15.03
N VAL A 152 -0.57 10.77 15.34
CA VAL A 152 -0.70 11.68 16.48
C VAL A 152 -1.57 12.90 16.14
N GLU A 153 -1.26 13.63 15.07
CA GLU A 153 -1.91 14.91 14.77
C GLU A 153 -3.31 14.76 14.17
N LYS A 154 -3.55 13.66 13.45
CA LYS A 154 -4.84 13.40 12.79
C LYS A 154 -5.66 12.34 13.49
N ASN A 155 -5.20 11.87 14.66
CA ASN A 155 -5.90 10.89 15.47
C ASN A 155 -6.22 9.60 14.67
N GLN A 156 -5.32 9.19 13.77
CA GLN A 156 -5.53 8.03 12.89
C GLN A 156 -5.47 6.69 13.66
N TRP A 157 -4.82 6.67 14.83
CA TRP A 157 -4.80 5.54 15.78
C TRP A 157 -6.19 5.05 16.26
N ALA A 158 -7.24 5.87 16.18
CA ALA A 158 -8.59 5.56 16.65
C ALA A 158 -9.47 4.89 15.58
N THR A 159 -8.99 4.84 14.33
CA THR A 159 -9.78 4.44 13.17
C THR A 159 -9.12 3.32 12.37
N LYS A 160 -8.19 2.57 12.98
CA LYS A 160 -7.57 1.40 12.35
C LYS A 160 -8.55 0.22 12.35
N PRO A 161 -8.49 -0.67 11.34
CA PRO A 161 -9.30 -1.86 11.30
C PRO A 161 -9.19 -2.70 12.57
N SER A 162 -10.33 -3.12 13.11
CA SER A 162 -10.38 -4.03 14.26
C SER A 162 -10.18 -5.49 13.83
N VAL A 163 -10.46 -5.76 12.56
CA VAL A 163 -10.23 -7.02 11.86
C VAL A 163 -9.44 -6.71 10.59
N TRP A 164 -8.32 -7.39 10.42
CA TRP A 164 -7.55 -7.34 9.19
C TRP A 164 -8.09 -8.40 8.22
N TRP A 165 -9.14 -8.06 7.49
CA TRP A 165 -9.82 -8.96 6.55
C TRP A 165 -9.13 -8.97 5.19
N VAL A 166 -8.74 -10.16 4.71
CA VAL A 166 -7.99 -10.34 3.45
C VAL A 166 -8.67 -11.38 2.56
N PRO A 167 -9.07 -11.04 1.33
CA PRO A 167 -9.78 -11.94 0.42
C PRO A 167 -8.83 -12.90 -0.32
N VAL A 168 -8.10 -13.74 0.41
CA VAL A 168 -6.99 -14.57 -0.11
C VAL A 168 -7.38 -15.40 -1.34
N LYS A 169 -8.53 -16.08 -1.31
CA LYS A 169 -9.02 -16.87 -2.45
C LYS A 169 -9.23 -16.02 -3.70
N ASP A 170 -9.83 -14.84 -3.56
CA ASP A 170 -10.07 -13.93 -4.69
C ASP A 170 -8.77 -13.34 -5.21
N LEU A 171 -7.84 -12.95 -4.33
CA LEU A 171 -6.52 -12.44 -4.69
C LEU A 171 -5.74 -13.44 -5.54
N LEU A 172 -5.72 -14.72 -5.15
CA LEU A 172 -5.08 -15.78 -5.95
C LEU A 172 -5.71 -15.94 -7.33
N ALA A 173 -7.04 -15.86 -7.44
CA ALA A 173 -7.72 -15.92 -8.73
C ALA A 173 -7.36 -14.72 -9.62
N ILE A 174 -7.20 -13.53 -9.04
CA ILE A 174 -6.78 -12.31 -9.74
C ILE A 174 -5.34 -12.45 -10.24
N TYR A 175 -4.41 -12.94 -9.41
CA TYR A 175 -3.03 -13.19 -9.83
C TYR A 175 -2.94 -14.25 -10.93
N HIS A 176 -3.70 -15.33 -10.81
CA HIS A 176 -3.78 -16.37 -11.84
C HIS A 176 -4.23 -15.77 -13.19
N ARG A 177 -5.25 -14.91 -13.17
CA ARG A 177 -5.71 -14.17 -14.37
C ARG A 177 -4.60 -13.32 -15.00
N MET A 178 -3.70 -12.78 -14.20
CA MET A 178 -2.54 -12.00 -14.66
C MET A 178 -1.36 -12.87 -15.12
N GLY A 179 -1.49 -14.21 -15.09
CA GLY A 179 -0.41 -15.15 -15.38
C GLY A 179 0.66 -15.20 -14.29
N LYS A 180 0.28 -14.91 -13.04
CA LYS A 180 1.15 -14.86 -11.85
C LYS A 180 0.89 -16.03 -10.90
N ASP A 181 1.02 -17.24 -11.42
CA ASP A 181 0.68 -18.50 -10.73
C ASP A 181 1.63 -18.86 -9.59
N GLN A 182 2.78 -18.19 -9.51
CA GLN A 182 3.79 -18.44 -8.50
C GLN A 182 3.38 -18.00 -7.08
N TYR A 183 2.36 -17.14 -6.93
CA TYR A 183 1.97 -16.62 -5.63
C TYR A 183 1.07 -17.58 -4.87
N THR A 184 1.30 -17.73 -3.57
CA THR A 184 0.61 -18.70 -2.73
C THR A 184 -0.25 -18.04 -1.64
N ALA A 185 -1.27 -18.76 -1.17
CA ALA A 185 -2.08 -18.33 -0.03
C ALA A 185 -1.22 -18.04 1.21
N ALA A 186 -0.22 -18.89 1.47
CA ALA A 186 0.65 -18.77 2.62
C ALA A 186 1.47 -17.47 2.60
N GLU A 187 1.97 -17.05 1.43
CA GLU A 187 2.71 -15.80 1.28
C GLU A 187 1.82 -14.57 1.51
N ILE A 188 0.60 -14.58 0.95
CA ILE A 188 -0.36 -13.49 1.14
C ILE A 188 -0.76 -13.37 2.61
N ILE A 189 -1.10 -14.49 3.25
CA ILE A 189 -1.46 -14.53 4.68
C ILE A 189 -0.29 -14.06 5.53
N ARG A 190 0.92 -14.57 5.27
CA ARG A 190 2.13 -14.20 6.02
C ARG A 190 2.46 -12.73 5.88
N GLY A 191 2.35 -12.17 4.68
CA GLY A 191 2.58 -10.75 4.46
C GLY A 191 1.63 -9.88 5.28
N ASN A 192 0.33 -10.22 5.22
CA ASN A 192 -0.70 -9.50 5.94
C ASN A 192 -0.61 -9.68 7.47
N GLU A 193 -0.15 -10.84 7.94
CA GLU A 193 0.16 -11.08 9.34
C GLU A 193 1.22 -10.09 9.85
N VAL A 194 2.37 -10.00 9.16
CA VAL A 194 3.45 -9.09 9.57
C VAL A 194 3.01 -7.64 9.52
N ILE A 195 2.35 -7.23 8.44
CA ILE A 195 2.01 -5.82 8.26
C ILE A 195 0.92 -5.36 9.25
N SER A 196 0.00 -6.25 9.63
CA SER A 196 -0.97 -5.96 10.68
C SER A 196 -0.29 -5.70 12.03
N ILE A 197 0.78 -6.44 12.35
CA ILE A 197 1.60 -6.23 13.56
C ILE A 197 2.45 -4.97 13.43
N ALA A 198 3.03 -4.70 12.26
CA ALA A 198 3.78 -3.49 11.98
C ALA A 198 2.93 -2.24 12.24
N GLY A 199 1.74 -2.15 11.64
CA GLY A 199 0.81 -1.04 11.86
C GLY A 199 0.31 -0.93 13.30
N ALA A 200 0.15 -2.05 14.01
CA ALA A 200 -0.16 -2.04 15.45
C ALA A 200 1.02 -1.54 16.29
N GLY A 201 2.25 -1.90 15.92
CA GLY A 201 3.47 -1.47 16.58
C GLY A 201 3.78 0.01 16.38
N GLU A 202 3.61 0.54 15.17
CA GLU A 202 3.71 1.99 14.91
C GLU A 202 2.79 2.80 15.81
N LYS A 203 1.53 2.35 15.96
CA LYS A 203 0.59 2.99 16.89
C LYS A 203 1.12 3.00 18.31
N ALA A 204 1.73 1.90 18.75
CA ALA A 204 2.23 1.77 20.11
C ALA A 204 3.42 2.70 20.40
N ILE A 205 4.22 3.01 19.38
CA ILE A 205 5.40 3.86 19.53
C ILE A 205 5.18 5.31 19.11
N ALA A 206 4.07 5.62 18.44
CA ALA A 206 3.85 6.92 17.80
C ALA A 206 4.05 8.10 18.74
N THR A 207 3.44 8.09 19.93
CA THR A 207 3.58 9.18 20.91
C THR A 207 5.03 9.41 21.34
N GLU A 208 5.82 8.35 21.46
CA GLU A 208 7.23 8.46 21.87
C GLU A 208 8.15 8.87 20.72
N ALA A 209 7.90 8.36 19.51
CA ALA A 209 8.68 8.69 18.32
C ALA A 209 8.36 10.08 17.76
N TYR A 210 7.16 10.60 18.05
CA TYR A 210 6.62 11.83 17.48
C TYR A 210 7.52 13.07 17.68
N PRO A 211 8.04 13.38 18.89
CA PRO A 211 8.93 14.52 19.05
C PRO A 211 10.21 14.43 18.20
N VAL A 212 10.74 13.23 17.99
CA VAL A 212 11.96 13.02 17.20
C VAL A 212 11.69 13.23 15.72
N TYR A 213 10.60 12.67 15.19
CA TYR A 213 10.22 12.93 13.81
C TYR A 213 9.88 14.41 13.59
N LYS A 214 8.99 14.99 14.40
CA LYS A 214 8.52 16.37 14.27
C LYS A 214 9.62 17.42 14.42
N TYR A 215 10.42 17.35 15.49
CA TYR A 215 11.33 18.43 15.84
C TYR A 215 12.78 18.22 15.38
N ILE A 216 13.16 17.00 15.00
CA ILE A 216 14.55 16.68 14.64
C ILE A 216 14.66 16.20 13.19
N LYS A 217 13.88 15.21 12.78
CA LYS A 217 14.07 14.56 11.48
C LYS A 217 13.30 15.22 10.32
N LEU A 218 12.12 15.79 10.57
CA LEU A 218 11.14 16.20 9.56
C LEU A 218 10.58 17.62 9.81
N GLN A 219 11.45 18.58 10.11
CA GLN A 219 11.06 19.93 10.54
C GLN A 219 10.28 20.73 9.48
N TRP A 220 10.63 20.56 8.21
CA TRP A 220 9.90 21.13 7.09
C TRP A 220 8.67 20.29 6.79
N THR A 221 8.82 18.97 6.67
CA THR A 221 7.73 18.05 6.33
C THR A 221 6.56 18.16 7.32
N ASP A 222 6.82 18.28 8.63
CA ASP A 222 5.83 18.52 9.67
C ASP A 222 4.82 19.64 9.33
N LYS A 223 5.33 20.73 8.75
CA LYS A 223 4.53 21.93 8.46
C LYS A 223 3.79 21.84 7.12
N HIS A 224 4.12 20.86 6.28
CA HIS A 224 3.74 20.85 4.87
C HIS A 224 3.14 19.51 4.39
N TYR A 225 3.31 18.40 5.11
CA TYR A 225 2.82 17.07 4.69
C TYR A 225 1.32 17.05 4.39
N TYR A 226 0.55 17.90 5.06
CA TYR A 226 -0.90 17.94 4.86
C TYR A 226 -1.31 18.77 3.63
N ASN A 227 -0.76 19.97 3.46
CA ASN A 227 -1.30 20.98 2.53
C ASN A 227 -0.29 21.52 1.51
N TRP A 228 0.89 20.92 1.38
CA TRP A 228 1.84 21.32 0.34
C TRP A 228 1.19 21.15 -1.05
N PRO A 229 1.28 22.16 -1.94
CA PRO A 229 0.59 22.11 -3.24
C PRO A 229 1.01 20.95 -4.13
N THR A 230 2.23 20.43 -3.94
CA THR A 230 2.84 19.37 -4.76
C THR A 230 3.05 18.12 -3.91
N GLY A 231 2.05 17.26 -3.87
CA GLY A 231 2.14 15.95 -3.21
C GLY A 231 1.77 15.91 -1.73
N GLY A 232 1.41 17.04 -1.11
CA GLY A 232 0.80 17.01 0.22
C GLY A 232 -0.52 16.22 0.19
N ILE A 233 -0.93 15.71 1.35
CA ILE A 233 -2.11 14.83 1.50
C ILE A 233 -3.36 15.39 0.81
N VAL A 234 -3.62 16.70 0.84
CA VAL A 234 -4.78 17.30 0.17
C VAL A 234 -4.76 17.07 -1.35
N MET A 235 -3.60 17.23 -2.00
CA MET A 235 -3.45 16.95 -3.43
C MET A 235 -3.59 15.45 -3.69
N ASP A 236 -2.96 14.61 -2.86
CA ASP A 236 -3.04 13.15 -2.98
C ASP A 236 -4.50 12.66 -2.92
N VAL A 237 -5.25 13.11 -1.91
CA VAL A 237 -6.69 12.81 -1.78
C VAL A 237 -7.48 13.20 -3.04
N GLN A 238 -7.19 14.35 -3.65
CA GLN A 238 -7.86 14.76 -4.90
C GLN A 238 -7.57 13.77 -6.04
N LYS A 239 -6.31 13.35 -6.20
CA LYS A 239 -5.90 12.40 -7.24
C LYS A 239 -6.50 11.01 -6.99
N VAL A 240 -6.54 10.56 -5.75
CA VAL A 240 -7.21 9.32 -5.34
C VAL A 240 -8.70 9.38 -5.69
N VAL A 241 -9.39 10.48 -5.37
CA VAL A 241 -10.83 10.65 -5.66
C VAL A 241 -11.10 10.64 -7.16
N GLU A 242 -10.28 11.31 -7.97
CA GLU A 242 -10.37 11.30 -9.43
C GLU A 242 -10.27 9.87 -9.97
N TYR A 243 -9.25 9.12 -9.54
CA TYR A 243 -9.05 7.74 -9.97
C TYR A 243 -10.18 6.81 -9.53
N GLN A 244 -10.62 6.91 -8.27
CA GLN A 244 -11.70 6.10 -7.75
C GLN A 244 -13.03 6.37 -8.48
N LYS A 245 -13.32 7.61 -8.88
CA LYS A 245 -14.49 7.91 -9.72
C LYS A 245 -14.43 7.18 -11.07
N ALA A 246 -13.26 7.17 -11.72
CA ALA A 246 -13.06 6.45 -12.97
C ALA A 246 -13.18 4.92 -12.78
N LEU A 247 -12.60 4.38 -11.71
CA LEU A 247 -12.67 2.96 -11.37
C LEU A 247 -14.11 2.53 -11.06
N TRP A 248 -14.88 3.37 -10.37
CA TRP A 248 -16.30 3.13 -10.10
C TRP A 248 -17.13 3.10 -11.37
N ALA A 249 -16.89 4.04 -12.28
CA ALA A 249 -17.52 4.03 -13.59
C ALA A 249 -17.19 2.74 -14.37
N ARG A 250 -15.92 2.30 -14.35
CA ARG A 250 -15.51 1.01 -14.96
C ARG A 250 -16.26 -0.18 -14.34
N LEU A 251 -16.37 -0.21 -13.01
CA LEU A 251 -16.98 -1.32 -12.28
C LEU A 251 -18.50 -1.41 -12.52
N THR A 252 -19.17 -0.27 -12.64
CA THR A 252 -20.64 -0.19 -12.71
C THR A 252 -21.21 -0.07 -14.12
N THR A 253 -20.40 0.35 -15.11
CA THR A 253 -20.87 0.42 -16.49
C THR A 253 -21.03 -1.01 -17.05
N PRO A 254 -22.22 -1.36 -17.59
CA PRO A 254 -22.42 -2.65 -18.25
C PRO A 254 -21.36 -2.87 -19.34
N ARG A 255 -20.82 -4.09 -19.47
CA ARG A 255 -19.99 -4.42 -20.63
C ARG A 255 -20.88 -4.30 -21.86
N VAL A 256 -20.55 -3.37 -22.76
CA VAL A 256 -21.00 -3.48 -24.14
C VAL A 256 -20.31 -4.74 -24.68
N ASN A 257 -21.07 -5.70 -25.20
CA ASN A 257 -20.50 -6.82 -25.95
C ASN A 257 -19.83 -6.23 -27.19
N VAL A 258 -18.54 -5.95 -27.09
CA VAL A 258 -17.68 -5.70 -28.22
C VAL A 258 -16.97 -7.00 -28.54
N ASP A 259 -17.75 -8.02 -28.92
CA ASP A 259 -17.22 -9.11 -29.72
C ASP A 259 -16.66 -8.43 -30.98
N ASN A 260 -15.32 -8.39 -31.12
CA ASN A 260 -14.49 -7.82 -32.20
C ASN A 260 -13.52 -6.69 -31.84
N PHE A 261 -13.01 -6.63 -30.61
CA PHE A 261 -11.64 -6.11 -30.42
C PHE A 261 -10.73 -7.22 -29.94
N VAL A 262 -10.15 -7.94 -30.91
CA VAL A 262 -8.92 -8.69 -30.69
C VAL A 262 -7.86 -7.66 -30.29
N SER A 263 -7.64 -7.51 -28.99
CA SER A 263 -6.43 -6.84 -28.52
C SER A 263 -5.26 -7.77 -28.84
N ASN A 264 -4.64 -7.58 -30.01
CA ASN A 264 -3.25 -7.93 -30.25
C ASN A 264 -2.38 -7.03 -29.34
N GLY A 265 -2.51 -7.21 -28.03
CA GLY A 265 -1.60 -6.68 -27.04
C GLY A 265 -0.49 -7.70 -26.90
N SER A 266 0.61 -7.50 -27.63
CA SER A 266 1.86 -8.20 -27.38
C SER A 266 2.16 -8.11 -25.88
N SER A 267 2.12 -9.25 -25.19
CA SER A 267 2.63 -9.37 -23.84
C SER A 267 4.16 -9.23 -23.90
N ASN A 268 4.62 -7.98 -23.97
CA ASN A 268 6.00 -7.68 -23.66
C ASN A 268 6.18 -8.09 -22.19
N LYS A 269 6.86 -9.23 -22.00
CA LYS A 269 7.38 -9.66 -20.70
C LYS A 269 8.37 -8.57 -20.24
N ILE A 270 7.84 -7.57 -19.55
CA ILE A 270 8.66 -6.64 -18.78
C ILE A 270 9.03 -7.39 -17.51
N THR A 271 10.10 -8.17 -17.58
CA THR A 271 10.79 -8.67 -16.40
C THR A 271 11.67 -7.54 -15.88
N GLN A 272 11.07 -6.61 -15.12
CA GLN A 272 11.84 -5.66 -14.33
C GLN A 272 11.87 -6.17 -12.89
N GLN A 273 12.93 -6.88 -12.52
CA GLN A 273 13.24 -7.08 -11.10
C GLN A 273 13.67 -5.72 -10.54
N ARG A 274 12.71 -4.97 -10.00
CA ARG A 274 12.99 -3.77 -9.21
C ARG A 274 13.31 -4.19 -7.79
N LYS A 275 14.48 -3.79 -7.28
CA LYS A 275 14.80 -3.88 -5.86
C LYS A 275 14.22 -2.66 -5.17
N ILE A 276 13.21 -2.87 -4.36
CA ILE A 276 12.56 -1.85 -3.56
C ILE A 276 12.82 -2.19 -2.10
N LEU A 277 13.32 -1.24 -1.31
CA LEU A 277 13.41 -1.38 0.15
C LEU A 277 12.15 -0.81 0.78
N ALA A 278 11.09 -1.61 0.98
CA ALA A 278 10.14 -1.26 2.03
C ALA A 278 10.89 -0.97 3.33
N ASN A 279 10.37 -0.12 4.22
CA ASN A 279 11.00 0.23 5.50
C ASN A 279 11.37 -1.07 6.27
N LYS A 280 12.61 -1.53 6.05
CA LYS A 280 13.04 -2.85 6.49
C LYS A 280 13.02 -2.90 8.00
N THR A 281 13.26 -1.78 8.66
CA THR A 281 13.33 -1.69 10.12
C THR A 281 11.98 -2.06 10.74
N LEU A 282 10.88 -1.47 10.25
CA LEU A 282 9.55 -1.77 10.78
C LEU A 282 9.14 -3.23 10.53
N LEU A 283 9.25 -3.68 9.28
CA LEU A 283 8.83 -5.03 8.88
C LEU A 283 9.71 -6.10 9.55
N ASN A 284 11.02 -5.89 9.63
CA ASN A 284 11.94 -6.78 10.35
C ASN A 284 11.63 -6.80 11.85
N CYS A 285 11.30 -5.66 12.45
CA CYS A 285 10.95 -5.59 13.86
C CYS A 285 9.65 -6.34 14.15
N ALA A 286 8.62 -6.19 13.31
CA ALA A 286 7.39 -6.96 13.40
C ALA A 286 7.64 -8.47 13.25
N GLN A 287 8.47 -8.87 12.27
CA GLN A 287 8.89 -10.27 12.12
C GLN A 287 9.63 -10.80 13.35
N GLN A 288 10.52 -10.00 13.96
CA GLN A 288 11.27 -10.37 15.15
C GLN A 288 10.36 -10.46 16.39
N ALA A 289 9.39 -9.56 16.52
CA ALA A 289 8.40 -9.61 17.59
C ALA A 289 7.57 -10.91 17.50
N ILE A 290 7.15 -11.32 16.29
CA ILE A 290 6.47 -12.60 16.07
C ILE A 290 7.38 -13.78 16.45
N LYS A 291 8.60 -13.83 15.92
CA LYS A 291 9.56 -14.92 16.15
C LYS A 291 9.89 -15.13 17.63
N THR A 292 9.81 -14.07 18.43
CA THR A 292 10.18 -14.11 19.84
C THR A 292 8.96 -14.14 20.78
N ASN A 293 7.74 -14.27 20.27
CA ASN A 293 6.47 -14.21 21.03
C ASN A 293 6.20 -12.83 21.70
N GLY A 294 6.81 -11.76 21.21
CA GLY A 294 6.45 -10.38 21.60
C GLY A 294 5.14 -9.88 20.97
N ALA A 295 4.76 -10.48 19.85
CA ALA A 295 3.46 -10.30 19.21
C ALA A 295 2.97 -11.63 18.62
N THR A 296 1.67 -11.80 18.52
CA THR A 296 1.03 -12.94 17.86
C THR A 296 -0.14 -12.45 17.02
N THR A 297 -0.71 -13.32 16.18
CA THR A 297 -1.96 -13.04 15.49
C THR A 297 -2.95 -14.17 15.69
N ASN A 298 -4.22 -13.83 15.89
CA ASN A 298 -5.30 -14.79 15.74
C ASN A 298 -5.77 -14.75 14.28
N ILE A 299 -5.59 -15.86 13.56
CA ILE A 299 -5.99 -15.99 12.16
C ILE A 299 -7.17 -16.94 12.08
N THR A 300 -8.27 -16.50 11.48
CA THR A 300 -9.45 -17.32 11.22
C THR A 300 -9.72 -17.36 9.72
N THR A 301 -9.83 -18.55 9.16
CA THR A 301 -10.28 -18.74 7.77
C THR A 301 -11.80 -18.69 7.71
N ASN A 302 -12.33 -17.86 6.83
CA ASN A 302 -13.76 -17.70 6.62
C ASN A 302 -14.24 -18.68 5.53
N SER A 303 -15.54 -18.96 5.48
CA SER A 303 -16.14 -19.92 4.53
C SER A 303 -16.02 -19.53 3.06
N ASP A 304 -15.86 -18.23 2.78
CA ASP A 304 -15.63 -17.69 1.44
C ASP A 304 -14.18 -17.81 0.96
N GLY A 305 -13.26 -18.27 1.81
CA GLY A 305 -11.82 -18.36 1.53
C GLY A 305 -11.04 -17.08 1.80
N SER A 306 -11.65 -16.07 2.42
CA SER A 306 -10.95 -14.95 3.04
C SER A 306 -10.37 -15.35 4.40
N VAL A 307 -9.47 -14.53 4.94
CA VAL A 307 -8.96 -14.67 6.31
C VAL A 307 -9.20 -13.40 7.11
N SER A 308 -9.45 -13.58 8.41
CA SER A 308 -9.53 -12.51 9.40
C SER A 308 -8.31 -12.61 10.31
N ILE A 309 -7.45 -11.59 10.29
CA ILE A 309 -6.23 -11.52 11.11
C ILE A 309 -6.46 -10.48 12.22
N ARG A 310 -6.14 -10.84 13.46
CA ARG A 310 -6.18 -9.92 14.61
C ARG A 310 -4.82 -9.88 15.29
N PRO A 311 -4.06 -8.77 15.18
CA PRO A 311 -2.77 -8.66 15.85
C PRO A 311 -2.95 -8.51 17.37
N VAL A 312 -2.11 -9.20 18.13
CA VAL A 312 -2.03 -9.14 19.58
C VAL A 312 -0.59 -8.80 19.95
N ILE A 313 -0.40 -7.67 20.62
CA ILE A 313 0.92 -7.27 21.13
C ILE A 313 1.02 -7.69 22.59
N SER A 314 1.87 -8.68 22.86
CA SER A 314 2.07 -9.24 24.20
C SER A 314 3.16 -8.52 24.98
N ASP A 315 4.15 -7.95 24.28
CA ASP A 315 5.28 -7.23 24.89
C ASP A 315 5.71 -6.04 24.02
N PHE A 316 5.29 -4.84 24.43
CA PHE A 316 5.65 -3.59 23.76
C PHE A 316 7.15 -3.27 23.81
N GLN A 317 7.93 -3.87 24.73
CA GLN A 317 9.38 -3.69 24.76
C GLN A 317 10.04 -4.28 23.51
N ARG A 318 9.48 -5.37 22.96
CA ARG A 318 10.01 -6.05 21.78
C ARG A 318 9.68 -5.35 20.47
N LEU A 319 8.80 -4.35 20.51
CA LEU A 319 8.53 -3.45 19.40
C LEU A 319 9.37 -2.17 19.49
N ARG A 320 10.27 -2.04 20.48
CA ARG A 320 11.16 -0.87 20.57
C ARG A 320 12.17 -0.76 19.43
N CYS A 321 12.45 -1.84 18.70
CA CYS A 321 13.23 -1.75 17.46
C CYS A 321 12.54 -0.91 16.37
N MET A 322 11.25 -0.58 16.53
CA MET A 322 10.55 0.35 15.64
C MET A 322 10.87 1.81 15.97
N LYS A 323 11.53 2.12 17.09
CA LYS A 323 11.58 3.50 17.61
C LYS A 323 12.55 4.43 16.88
N TYR A 324 13.50 3.95 16.08
CA TYR A 324 14.53 4.80 15.48
C TYR A 324 15.05 4.31 14.14
#